data_AF-A0A1E4BY07-F1
#
_entry.id   AF-A0A1E4BY07-F1
#
_cell.length_a   1.000
_cell.length_b   1.000
_cell.length_c   1.000
_cell.angle_alpha   90.00
_cell.angle_beta   90.00
_cell.angle_gamma   90.00
#
_symmetry.space_group_name_H-M   'P 1'
#
loop_
_entity.id
_entity.type
_entity.pdbx_description
1 polymer ?
#
loop_
_entity_poly.entity_id
_entity_poly.type
_entity_poly.pdbx_seq_one_letter_code
_entity_poly.pdbx_strand_id
1 'polypeptide(L)'
;MAPSLVGRVDVRLSSAALTALAAITPLSALIGESRAVELILQHQNKLAGPSAILGAAQRPELEPQVSLILDDGYDPALDGRVWQVVTPCEGTSFTMSAASIVRGTYNFTGAEAWLDWTLSAEGQAISRKADPFLVPSHRTVAVPAREVDQVDRFLNGQPLADAIGAAAQARLKSRLESAHGQFTKE
;
A
#
# COMPACT_ATOMS: atom_id res chain seq x y z
N MET A 1 20.16 7.65 -8.80
CA MET A 1 20.02 6.18 -8.77
C MET A 1 21.40 5.57 -8.87
N ALA A 2 21.71 4.53 -8.09
CA ALA A 2 23.01 3.86 -8.20
C ALA A 2 23.16 3.23 -9.60
N PRO A 3 24.33 3.30 -10.25
CA PRO A 3 24.54 2.74 -11.60
C PRO A 3 24.18 1.24 -11.70
N SER A 4 24.34 0.50 -10.60
CA SER A 4 24.03 -0.94 -10.51
C SER A 4 22.53 -1.27 -10.59
N LEU A 5 21.65 -0.29 -10.41
CA LEU A 5 20.20 -0.47 -10.37
C LEU A 5 19.49 -0.01 -11.65
N VAL A 6 20.23 0.52 -12.64
CA VAL A 6 19.66 0.95 -13.92
C VAL A 6 19.00 -0.24 -14.63
N GLY A 7 17.71 -0.12 -14.95
CA GLY A 7 16.93 -1.20 -15.57
C GLY A 7 16.53 -2.34 -14.62
N ARG A 8 16.80 -2.21 -13.32
CA ARG A 8 16.53 -3.24 -12.30
C ARG A 8 15.60 -2.75 -11.19
N VAL A 9 14.94 -1.61 -11.42
CA VAL A 9 13.92 -1.03 -10.55
C VAL A 9 12.60 -1.04 -11.29
N ASP A 10 11.58 -1.59 -10.66
CA ASP A 10 10.20 -1.47 -11.13
C ASP A 10 9.28 -0.89 -10.05
N VAL A 11 8.18 -0.33 -10.53
CA VAL A 11 7.06 0.15 -9.73
C VAL A 11 5.86 -0.71 -10.11
N ARG A 12 5.32 -1.42 -9.12
CA ARG A 12 4.16 -2.29 -9.28
C ARG A 12 2.96 -1.59 -8.65
N LEU A 13 2.07 -1.09 -9.50
CA LEU A 13 0.82 -0.50 -9.05
C LEU A 13 -0.30 -1.50 -9.33
N SER A 14 -1.05 -1.91 -8.31
CA SER A 14 -2.33 -2.56 -8.55
C SER A 14 -3.29 -1.57 -9.25
N SER A 15 -4.29 -2.09 -9.96
CA SER A 15 -5.33 -1.27 -10.59
C SER A 15 -6.18 -0.51 -9.56
N ALA A 16 -6.06 -0.85 -8.26
CA ALA A 16 -6.71 -0.16 -7.18
C ALA A 16 -6.10 1.24 -6.95
N ALA A 17 -6.90 2.28 -7.24
CA ALA A 17 -6.47 3.67 -7.16
C ALA A 17 -5.88 4.08 -5.79
N LEU A 18 -6.30 3.46 -4.69
CA LEU A 18 -5.80 3.78 -3.35
C LEU A 18 -4.34 3.36 -3.15
N THR A 19 -3.93 2.28 -3.77
CA THR A 19 -2.58 1.72 -3.69
C THR A 19 -1.58 2.55 -4.48
N ALA A 20 -1.98 2.99 -5.68
CA ALA A 20 -1.22 3.98 -6.45
C ALA A 20 -1.10 5.32 -5.73
N LEU A 21 -2.12 5.73 -4.97
CA LEU A 21 -2.06 6.93 -4.15
C LEU A 21 -1.13 6.78 -2.95
N ALA A 22 -1.13 5.61 -2.30
CA ALA A 22 -0.17 5.31 -1.24
C ALA A 22 1.27 5.36 -1.76
N ALA A 23 1.51 4.90 -2.99
CA ALA A 23 2.81 4.91 -3.68
C ALA A 23 3.41 6.29 -3.85
N ILE A 24 2.59 7.15 -4.45
CA ILE A 24 3.05 8.41 -4.98
C ILE A 24 3.16 9.45 -3.88
N THR A 25 2.43 9.28 -2.78
CA THR A 25 2.44 10.27 -1.70
C THR A 25 3.81 10.43 -1.00
N PRO A 26 4.50 9.37 -0.52
CA PRO A 26 5.83 9.49 0.07
C PRO A 26 6.83 10.05 -0.95
N LEU A 27 6.80 9.57 -2.19
CA LEU A 27 7.64 10.11 -3.25
C LEU A 27 7.36 11.60 -3.48
N SER A 28 6.10 12.01 -3.51
CA SER A 28 5.71 13.41 -3.72
C SER A 28 6.20 14.33 -2.61
N ALA A 29 6.17 13.87 -1.36
CA ALA A 29 6.71 14.62 -0.23
C ALA A 29 8.23 14.76 -0.30
N LEU A 30 8.95 13.76 -0.82
CA LEU A 30 10.41 13.75 -0.89
C LEU A 30 10.97 14.50 -2.09
N ILE A 31 10.41 14.26 -3.29
CA ILE A 31 10.98 14.74 -4.57
C ILE A 31 10.03 15.66 -5.34
N GLY A 32 8.88 15.99 -4.76
CA GLY A 32 7.83 16.78 -5.41
C GLY A 32 6.94 15.94 -6.32
N GLU A 33 5.65 16.29 -6.37
CA GLU A 33 4.62 15.54 -7.09
C GLU A 33 4.97 15.30 -8.58
N SER A 34 5.52 16.29 -9.29
CA SER A 34 5.86 16.14 -10.72
C SER A 34 6.90 15.07 -10.96
N ARG A 35 7.96 15.07 -10.15
CA ARG A 35 9.04 14.09 -10.27
C ARG A 35 8.60 12.71 -9.80
N ALA A 36 7.72 12.66 -8.79
CA ALA A 36 7.12 11.42 -8.33
C ALA A 36 6.26 10.74 -9.41
N VAL A 37 5.37 11.50 -10.07
CA VAL A 37 4.59 10.99 -11.22
C VAL A 37 5.52 10.48 -12.32
N GLU A 38 6.52 11.27 -12.71
CA GLU A 38 7.46 10.91 -13.77
C GLU A 38 8.21 9.61 -13.46
N LEU A 39 8.71 9.46 -12.23
CA LEU A 39 9.44 8.27 -11.78
C LEU A 39 8.54 7.04 -11.83
N ILE A 40 7.31 7.15 -11.33
CA ILE A 40 6.33 6.06 -11.39
C ILE A 40 6.10 5.64 -12.84
N LEU A 41 5.82 6.59 -13.74
CA LEU A 41 5.56 6.29 -15.15
C LEU A 41 6.77 5.69 -15.88
N GLN A 42 7.98 6.12 -15.55
CA GLN A 42 9.22 5.59 -16.13
C GLN A 42 9.50 4.14 -15.72
N HIS A 43 9.08 3.76 -14.52
CA HIS A 43 9.40 2.46 -13.93
C HIS A 43 8.18 1.54 -13.76
N GLN A 44 7.00 1.95 -14.22
CA GLN A 44 5.78 1.17 -14.06
C GLN A 44 5.84 -0.11 -14.89
N ASN A 45 5.72 -1.25 -14.22
CA ASN A 45 5.61 -2.55 -14.86
C ASN A 45 4.13 -2.97 -14.91
N LYS A 46 3.58 -3.12 -16.13
CA LYS A 46 2.15 -3.42 -16.37
C LYS A 46 1.75 -4.86 -16.04
N LEU A 47 2.69 -5.71 -15.62
CA LEU A 47 2.44 -7.11 -15.26
C LEU A 47 2.05 -7.30 -13.77
N ALA A 48 1.82 -6.22 -13.02
CA ALA A 48 1.64 -6.24 -11.58
C ALA A 48 0.25 -6.75 -11.13
N GLY A 49 0.22 -7.99 -10.66
CA GLY A 49 -0.79 -8.52 -9.74
C GLY A 49 -0.12 -9.49 -8.76
N PRO A 50 -0.81 -9.98 -7.72
CA PRO A 50 -0.24 -10.91 -6.71
C PRO A 50 0.48 -12.12 -7.34
N SER A 51 -0.02 -12.60 -8.48
CA SER A 51 0.55 -13.68 -9.29
C SER A 51 1.95 -13.40 -9.85
N ALA A 52 2.30 -12.13 -10.08
CA ALA A 52 3.62 -11.75 -10.60
C ALA A 52 4.70 -11.78 -9.52
N ILE A 53 4.34 -11.57 -8.24
CA ILE A 53 5.28 -11.64 -7.11
C ILE A 53 5.53 -13.10 -6.72
N LEU A 54 4.50 -13.94 -6.70
CA LEU A 54 4.68 -15.39 -6.52
C LEU A 54 5.41 -16.05 -7.71
N GLY A 55 5.18 -15.57 -8.94
CA GLY A 55 5.95 -15.96 -10.12
C GLY A 55 7.44 -15.57 -10.04
N ALA A 56 7.74 -14.41 -9.44
CA ALA A 56 9.10 -13.90 -9.22
C ALA A 56 9.95 -14.83 -8.34
N ALA A 57 9.35 -15.45 -7.32
CA ALA A 57 10.04 -16.41 -6.45
C ALA A 57 10.55 -17.65 -7.20
N GLN A 58 9.97 -17.96 -8.36
CA GLN A 58 10.32 -19.14 -9.16
C GLN A 58 11.33 -18.83 -10.28
N ARG A 59 11.53 -17.55 -10.64
CA ARG A 59 12.48 -17.08 -11.68
C ARG A 59 13.21 -15.79 -11.27
N PRO A 60 14.08 -15.85 -10.24
CA PRO A 60 14.76 -14.67 -9.69
C PRO A 60 15.67 -13.94 -10.68
N GLU A 61 16.08 -14.60 -11.77
CA GLU A 61 16.93 -14.05 -12.83
C GLU A 61 16.22 -13.05 -13.77
N LEU A 62 14.88 -13.08 -13.81
CA LEU A 62 14.06 -12.21 -14.66
C LEU A 62 13.49 -11.00 -13.89
N GLU A 63 13.82 -10.88 -12.62
CA GLU A 63 13.14 -9.97 -11.69
C GLU A 63 13.96 -8.70 -11.40
N PRO A 64 13.28 -7.56 -11.18
CA PRO A 64 13.92 -6.36 -10.68
C PRO A 64 14.57 -6.63 -9.32
N GLN A 65 15.72 -6.00 -9.06
CA GLN A 65 16.37 -6.09 -7.76
C GLN A 65 15.67 -5.26 -6.69
N VAL A 66 14.93 -4.24 -7.11
CA VAL A 66 14.17 -3.37 -6.22
C VAL A 66 12.78 -3.16 -6.83
N SER A 67 11.76 -3.58 -6.09
CA SER A 67 10.37 -3.33 -6.45
C SER A 67 9.75 -2.41 -5.42
N LEU A 68 9.15 -1.32 -5.90
CA LEU A 68 8.23 -0.55 -5.08
C LEU A 68 6.88 -1.28 -5.12
N ILE A 69 6.65 -2.13 -4.12
CA ILE A 69 5.40 -2.88 -3.94
C ILE A 69 4.53 -2.09 -2.98
N LEU A 70 3.32 -1.80 -3.42
CA LEU A 70 2.32 -1.13 -2.62
C LEU A 70 1.11 -2.06 -2.68
N ASP A 71 0.73 -2.58 -1.53
CA ASP A 71 -0.38 -3.53 -1.34
C ASP A 71 -0.20 -4.94 -1.95
N ASP A 72 -0.97 -5.88 -1.38
CA ASP A 72 -1.23 -7.33 -1.62
C ASP A 72 -0.11 -8.30 -2.05
N GLY A 73 1.14 -7.87 -2.05
CA GLY A 73 2.28 -8.69 -2.48
C GLY A 73 3.20 -9.24 -1.39
N TYR A 74 3.05 -8.78 -0.15
CA TYR A 74 3.99 -9.12 0.92
C TYR A 74 3.60 -10.42 1.61
N ASP A 75 4.27 -11.53 1.29
CA ASP A 75 4.22 -12.72 2.12
C ASP A 75 5.34 -12.70 3.18
N PRO A 76 5.02 -12.57 4.49
CA PRO A 76 6.01 -12.62 5.56
C PRO A 76 6.82 -13.92 5.56
N ALA A 77 6.26 -15.03 5.04
CA ALA A 77 6.95 -16.30 4.96
C ALA A 77 8.07 -16.33 3.90
N LEU A 78 8.06 -15.39 2.94
CA LEU A 78 9.05 -15.27 1.87
C LEU A 78 10.12 -14.21 2.16
N ASP A 79 9.89 -13.36 3.15
CA ASP A 79 10.82 -12.33 3.60
C ASP A 79 12.07 -12.93 4.29
N GLY A 80 13.26 -12.51 3.86
CA GLY A 80 14.55 -13.06 4.26
C GLY A 80 14.89 -14.41 3.60
N ARG A 81 13.95 -15.01 2.84
CA ARG A 81 14.17 -16.25 2.08
C ARG A 81 14.32 -16.00 0.58
N VAL A 82 13.43 -15.19 0.02
CA VAL A 82 13.37 -14.90 -1.42
C VAL A 82 13.60 -13.41 -1.69
N TRP A 83 13.07 -12.54 -0.82
CA TRP A 83 13.22 -11.09 -0.91
C TRP A 83 13.38 -10.47 0.48
N GLN A 84 13.80 -9.22 0.53
CA GLN A 84 13.89 -8.45 1.77
C GLN A 84 12.95 -7.24 1.68
N VAL A 85 12.05 -7.10 2.66
CA VAL A 85 11.26 -5.88 2.80
C VAL A 85 12.03 -4.84 3.57
N VAL A 86 12.10 -3.64 2.98
CA VAL A 86 12.83 -2.49 3.52
C VAL A 86 11.88 -1.31 3.61
N THR A 87 11.79 -0.71 4.80
CA THR A 87 11.20 0.62 4.97
C THR A 87 12.26 1.67 4.68
N PRO A 88 12.05 2.59 3.70
CA PRO A 88 12.99 3.67 3.42
C PRO A 88 13.26 4.52 4.67
N CYS A 89 14.48 5.04 4.82
CA CYS A 89 14.87 5.81 6.00
C CYS A 89 14.19 7.18 6.06
N GLU A 90 13.76 7.70 4.90
CA GLU A 90 12.97 8.92 4.78
C GLU A 90 11.51 8.73 5.23
N GLY A 91 11.10 7.50 5.50
CA GLY A 91 9.72 7.12 5.84
C GLY A 91 8.93 6.62 4.63
N THR A 92 7.71 6.14 4.90
CA THR A 92 6.76 5.68 3.88
C THR A 92 5.33 5.96 4.34
N SER A 93 4.37 5.77 3.44
CA SER A 93 2.93 5.88 3.73
C SER A 93 2.33 4.54 4.15
N PHE A 94 1.10 4.60 4.65
CA PHE A 94 0.23 3.45 4.83
C PHE A 94 -1.18 3.79 4.32
N THR A 95 -1.95 2.77 3.97
CA THR A 95 -3.39 2.90 3.74
C THR A 95 -4.13 2.40 4.97
N MET A 96 -5.20 3.08 5.32
CA MET A 96 -6.12 2.62 6.36
C MET A 96 -7.49 2.42 5.71
N SER A 97 -7.95 1.17 5.70
CA SER A 97 -9.31 0.85 5.27
C SER A 97 -10.31 1.47 6.24
N ALA A 98 -11.23 2.28 5.73
CA ALA A 98 -12.30 2.89 6.50
C ALA A 98 -13.65 2.33 6.05
N ALA A 99 -14.55 2.11 7.01
CA ALA A 99 -15.94 1.78 6.77
C ALA A 99 -16.83 2.95 7.20
N SER A 100 -17.99 3.11 6.56
CA SER A 100 -18.92 4.20 6.87
C SER A 100 -20.36 3.76 6.61
N ILE A 101 -21.28 4.22 7.46
CA ILE A 101 -22.71 3.96 7.30
C ILE A 101 -23.28 4.97 6.30
N VAL A 102 -23.99 4.46 5.28
CA VAL A 102 -24.62 5.28 4.25
C VAL A 102 -25.85 6.00 4.82
N ARG A 103 -25.95 7.31 4.59
CA ARG A 103 -27.09 8.14 5.00
C ARG A 103 -28.38 7.62 4.35
N GLY A 104 -29.42 7.45 5.17
CA GLY A 104 -30.73 6.96 4.70
C GLY A 104 -30.79 5.44 4.52
N THR A 105 -29.83 4.68 5.07
CA THR A 105 -29.93 3.21 5.09
C THR A 105 -31.25 2.76 5.72
N TYR A 106 -31.89 1.78 5.07
CA TYR A 106 -33.13 1.17 5.56
C TYR A 106 -32.90 0.30 6.80
N ASN A 107 -31.64 -0.06 7.09
CA ASN A 107 -31.27 -0.87 8.25
C ASN A 107 -30.07 -0.22 8.97
N PHE A 108 -30.35 0.88 9.69
CA PHE A 108 -29.32 1.58 10.46
C PHE A 108 -28.77 0.72 11.59
N THR A 109 -29.64 0.08 12.37
CA THR A 109 -29.24 -0.77 13.51
C THR A 109 -28.32 -1.91 13.08
N GLY A 110 -28.62 -2.60 11.97
CA GLY A 110 -27.75 -3.63 11.45
C GLY A 110 -26.41 -3.10 10.93
N ALA A 111 -26.41 -1.92 10.31
CA ALA A 111 -25.18 -1.28 9.84
C ALA A 111 -24.28 -0.85 11.00
N GLU A 112 -24.86 -0.33 12.09
CA GLU A 112 -24.15 0.02 13.32
C GLU A 112 -23.58 -1.22 14.01
N ALA A 113 -24.40 -2.26 14.21
CA ALA A 113 -23.93 -3.52 14.79
C ALA A 113 -22.81 -4.18 13.97
N TRP A 114 -22.90 -4.11 12.63
CA TRP A 114 -21.83 -4.57 11.76
C TRP A 114 -20.55 -3.74 11.93
N LEU A 115 -20.67 -2.42 11.98
CA LEU A 115 -19.51 -1.54 12.17
C LEU A 115 -18.82 -1.82 13.51
N ASP A 116 -19.59 -1.91 14.60
CA ASP A 116 -19.08 -2.27 15.93
C ASP A 116 -18.36 -3.62 15.91
N TRP A 117 -18.95 -4.62 15.26
CA TRP A 117 -18.33 -5.93 15.12
C TRP A 117 -17.02 -5.88 14.32
N THR A 118 -16.98 -5.16 13.20
CA THR A 118 -15.74 -5.03 12.38
C THR A 118 -14.61 -4.31 13.12
N LEU A 119 -14.95 -3.41 14.04
CA LEU A 119 -13.96 -2.70 14.86
C LEU A 119 -13.56 -3.48 16.11
N SER A 120 -14.31 -4.51 16.49
CA SER A 120 -14.00 -5.36 17.65
C SER A 120 -12.74 -6.21 17.44
N ALA A 121 -12.13 -6.63 18.55
CA ALA A 121 -11.01 -7.57 18.52
C ALA A 121 -11.36 -8.89 17.80
N GLU A 122 -12.58 -9.39 18.00
CA GLU A 122 -13.04 -10.64 17.40
C GLU A 122 -13.16 -10.52 15.88
N GLY A 123 -13.85 -9.47 15.41
CA GLY A 123 -14.02 -9.23 13.98
C GLY A 123 -12.68 -9.09 13.27
N GLN A 124 -11.76 -8.30 13.83
CA GLN A 124 -10.43 -8.11 13.25
C GLN A 124 -9.56 -9.36 13.32
N ALA A 125 -9.68 -10.19 14.36
CA ALA A 125 -8.98 -11.47 14.43
C ALA A 125 -9.47 -12.45 13.35
N ILE A 126 -10.75 -12.40 12.97
CA ILE A 126 -11.29 -13.17 11.85
C ILE A 126 -10.76 -12.63 10.52
N SER A 127 -10.80 -11.31 10.31
CA SER A 127 -10.25 -10.67 9.10
C SER A 127 -8.79 -11.06 8.89
N ARG A 128 -7.97 -11.09 9.95
CA ARG A 128 -6.56 -11.48 9.86
C ARG A 128 -6.33 -12.93 9.43
N LYS A 129 -7.26 -13.84 9.76
CA LYS A 129 -7.18 -15.23 9.29
C LYS A 129 -7.49 -15.35 7.80
N ALA A 130 -8.39 -14.51 7.30
CA ALA A 130 -8.78 -14.47 5.89
C ALA A 130 -7.73 -13.75 5.03
N ASP A 131 -7.19 -12.64 5.54
CA ASP A 131 -6.14 -11.85 4.91
C ASP A 131 -5.02 -11.58 5.93
N PRO A 132 -3.94 -12.39 5.91
CA PRO A 132 -2.85 -12.28 6.85
C PRO A 132 -1.95 -11.06 6.61
N PHE A 133 -2.18 -10.28 5.56
CA PHE A 133 -1.34 -9.13 5.19
C PHE A 133 -1.83 -7.81 5.80
N LEU A 134 -3.06 -7.78 6.31
CA LEU A 134 -3.62 -6.61 6.97
C LEU A 134 -3.16 -6.53 8.43
N VAL A 135 -2.72 -5.34 8.85
CA VAL A 135 -2.44 -5.06 10.26
C VAL A 135 -3.73 -4.59 10.94
N PRO A 136 -4.23 -5.30 11.97
CA PRO A 136 -5.40 -4.88 12.75
C PRO A 136 -5.21 -3.51 13.40
N SER A 137 -6.27 -2.70 13.43
CA SER A 137 -6.29 -1.41 14.15
C SER A 137 -6.64 -1.56 15.63
N HIS A 138 -7.27 -2.68 16.01
CA HIS A 138 -7.62 -2.96 17.40
C HIS A 138 -6.40 -3.47 18.18
N ARG A 139 -5.97 -2.69 19.18
CA ARG A 139 -4.71 -2.87 19.93
C ARG A 139 -4.51 -4.23 20.61
N THR A 140 -5.59 -4.96 20.86
CA THR A 140 -5.54 -6.25 21.57
C THR A 140 -5.46 -7.44 20.62
N VAL A 141 -5.59 -7.24 19.31
CA VAL A 141 -5.39 -8.32 18.34
C VAL A 141 -3.89 -8.55 18.22
N ALA A 142 -3.47 -9.81 18.35
CA ALA A 142 -2.06 -10.15 18.30
C ALA A 142 -1.49 -9.87 16.90
N VAL A 143 -0.39 -9.13 16.88
CA VAL A 143 0.36 -8.81 15.66
C VAL A 143 1.82 -9.20 15.90
N PRO A 144 2.50 -9.82 14.92
CA PRO A 144 3.93 -10.10 15.04
C PRO A 144 4.74 -8.82 15.31
N ALA A 145 5.75 -8.89 16.20
CA ALA A 145 6.54 -7.72 16.60
C ALA A 145 7.19 -6.96 15.42
N ARG A 146 7.52 -7.68 14.34
CA ARG A 146 8.07 -7.09 13.11
C ARG A 146 7.08 -6.15 12.42
N GLU A 147 5.80 -6.50 12.38
CA GLU A 147 4.76 -5.66 11.79
C GLU A 147 4.46 -4.44 12.67
N VAL A 148 4.55 -4.59 13.99
CA VAL A 148 4.45 -3.46 14.94
C VAL A 148 5.60 -2.46 14.72
N ASP A 149 6.84 -2.93 14.58
CA ASP A 149 8.00 -2.06 14.27
C ASP A 149 7.85 -1.35 12.91
N GLN A 150 7.28 -2.03 11.90
CA GLN A 150 6.95 -1.40 10.63
C GLN A 150 5.92 -0.28 10.80
N VAL A 151 4.81 -0.54 11.50
CA VAL A 151 3.76 0.47 11.76
C VAL A 151 4.29 1.63 12.60
N ASP A 152 5.09 1.39 13.64
CA ASP A 152 5.66 2.45 14.46
C ASP A 152 6.61 3.35 13.66
N ARG A 153 7.41 2.77 12.74
CA ARG A 153 8.23 3.57 11.82
C ARG A 153 7.39 4.38 10.83
N PHE A 154 6.22 3.88 10.44
CA PHE A 154 5.29 4.62 9.58
C PHE A 154 4.65 5.80 10.32
N LEU A 155 4.20 5.59 11.56
CA LEU A 155 3.49 6.60 12.36
C LEU A 155 4.41 7.68 12.96
N ASN A 156 5.66 7.35 13.26
CA ASN A 156 6.62 8.28 13.85
C ASN A 156 7.44 9.09 12.82
N GLY A 157 7.21 8.88 11.52
CA GLY A 157 7.78 9.70 10.44
C GLY A 157 7.10 11.07 10.34
N GLN A 158 7.61 12.04 11.11
CA GLN A 158 6.99 13.36 11.32
C GLN A 158 6.82 14.32 10.11
N PRO A 159 7.29 14.08 8.87
CA PRO A 159 6.92 14.93 7.73
C PRO A 159 5.73 14.43 6.89
N LEU A 160 5.37 13.15 6.94
CA LEU A 160 4.49 12.55 5.91
C LEU A 160 2.99 12.55 6.25
N ALA A 161 2.65 12.58 7.55
CA ALA A 161 1.26 12.59 8.00
C ALA A 161 0.46 13.81 7.49
N ASP A 162 1.11 14.97 7.34
CA ASP A 162 0.50 16.18 6.80
C ASP A 162 0.38 16.16 5.26
N ALA A 163 1.21 15.37 4.57
CA ALA A 163 1.27 15.28 3.11
C ALA A 163 0.21 14.32 2.51
N ILE A 164 -0.39 13.45 3.31
CA ILE A 164 -1.33 12.39 2.89
C ILE A 164 -2.82 12.78 2.99
N GLY A 165 -3.15 14.02 3.33
CA GLY A 165 -4.54 14.47 3.48
C GLY A 165 -5.38 14.32 2.20
N ALA A 166 -6.71 14.22 2.36
CA ALA A 166 -7.66 13.96 1.25
C ALA A 166 -7.51 14.91 0.04
N ALA A 167 -7.14 16.17 0.28
CA ALA A 167 -6.90 17.14 -0.79
C ALA A 167 -5.64 16.81 -1.61
N ALA A 168 -4.58 16.31 -0.99
CA ALA A 168 -3.38 15.85 -1.68
C ALA A 168 -3.66 14.59 -2.50
N GLN A 169 -4.39 13.64 -1.91
CA GLN A 169 -4.82 12.42 -2.60
C GLN A 169 -5.66 12.72 -3.85
N ALA A 170 -6.62 13.64 -3.74
CA ALA A 170 -7.47 14.03 -4.87
C ALA A 170 -6.66 14.68 -6.02
N ARG A 171 -5.70 15.57 -5.70
CA ARG A 171 -4.82 16.17 -6.71
C ARG A 171 -3.92 15.12 -7.38
N LEU A 172 -3.29 14.25 -6.60
CA LEU A 172 -2.41 13.20 -7.10
C LEU A 172 -3.16 12.22 -8.00
N LYS A 173 -4.39 11.85 -7.62
CA LYS A 173 -5.28 11.02 -8.45
C LYS A 173 -5.52 11.66 -9.81
N SER A 174 -5.94 12.92 -9.81
CA SER A 174 -6.23 13.65 -11.05
C SER A 174 -5.00 13.77 -11.96
N ARG A 175 -3.81 13.98 -11.38
CA ARG A 175 -2.55 14.07 -12.13
C ARG A 175 -2.14 12.73 -12.72
N LEU A 176 -2.26 11.65 -11.96
CA LEU A 176 -1.99 10.29 -12.44
C LEU A 176 -2.94 9.90 -13.58
N GLU A 177 -4.24 10.16 -13.43
CA GLU A 177 -5.26 9.92 -14.47
C GLU A 177 -4.98 10.73 -15.74
N SER A 178 -4.55 11.99 -15.59
CA SER A 178 -4.24 12.87 -16.73
C SER A 178 -2.97 12.44 -17.48
N ALA A 179 -1.99 11.90 -16.76
CA ALA A 179 -0.70 11.50 -17.33
C ALA A 179 -0.70 10.08 -17.93
N HIS A 180 -1.60 9.20 -17.49
CA HIS A 180 -1.61 7.78 -17.88
C HIS A 180 -2.87 7.33 -18.65
N GLY A 181 -3.87 8.21 -18.81
CA GLY A 181 -5.22 7.80 -19.18
C GLY A 181 -5.96 7.25 -17.96
N GLN A 182 -7.30 7.23 -18.01
CA GLN A 182 -8.12 6.79 -16.88
C GLN A 182 -7.65 5.43 -16.35
N PHE A 183 -7.48 5.31 -15.03
CA PHE A 183 -7.56 4.02 -14.35
C PHE A 183 -9.01 3.54 -14.52
N THR A 184 -9.31 2.90 -15.65
CA THR A 184 -10.63 2.38 -15.93
C THR A 184 -10.93 1.31 -14.88
N LYS A 185 -12.02 1.52 -14.15
CA LYS A 185 -12.64 0.54 -13.26
C LYS A 185 -12.71 -0.81 -13.96
N GLU A 186 -12.23 -1.86 -13.30
CA GLU A 186 -12.89 -3.16 -13.41
C GLU A 186 -14.25 -3.11 -12.71
#